data_AF-A0A821KNK9-F1
#
_entry.id   AF-A0A821KNK9-F1
#
_cell.length_a   1.000
_cell.length_b   1.000
_cell.length_c   1.000
_cell.angle_alpha   90.00
_cell.angle_beta   90.00
_cell.angle_gamma   90.00
#
_symmetry.space_group_name_H-M   'P 1'
#
loop_
_entity.id
_entity.type
_entity.pdbx_description
1 polymer ?
#
loop_
_entity_poly.entity_id
_entity_poly.type
_entity_poly.pdbx_seq_one_letter_code
_entity_poly.pdbx_strand_id
1 'polypeptide(L)'
;PVLLDTYEACISSFSIRGKLVRLITDSASNNIAAFSGLIIPGFECYFQRDDDDELYSDWYNDGEQTESDDAKIDNNVPLDVQDVVKQFLDSIAIDDESFRLPCYAHSIQLVINDGLKGSICVQPSLEKISKIAKLSHSSTAVAERLENIQVCVPNANKTRWNSQYDMVVTVIGIQPSALNDILIQTQHRELCLKSLDYQMLNEFVSLLTLFAEATTTTQAQKTPSVSIVAPSILAIYQDLLLERANVKHASSLCECLLESLLSRFGGMLEQMLLVIDISEKKKKKNFYDL
;
A
#
# COMPACT_ATOMS: atom_id res chain seq x y z
N PRO A 1 -12.67 19.30 -13.00
CA PRO A 1 -12.66 19.98 -14.31
C PRO A 1 -11.29 19.87 -15.01
N VAL A 2 -10.23 20.48 -14.46
CA VAL A 2 -8.89 20.55 -15.08
C VAL A 2 -8.30 19.18 -15.47
N LEU A 3 -8.46 18.17 -14.60
CA LEU A 3 -7.90 16.84 -14.83
C LEU A 3 -8.57 16.11 -16.02
N LEU A 4 -9.89 16.18 -16.10
CA LEU A 4 -10.66 15.59 -17.20
C LEU A 4 -10.35 16.29 -18.53
N ASP A 5 -10.25 17.63 -18.51
CA ASP A 5 -9.91 18.43 -19.69
C ASP A 5 -8.51 18.08 -20.22
N THR A 6 -7.54 17.89 -19.31
CA THR A 6 -6.18 17.47 -19.66
C THR A 6 -6.15 16.06 -20.25
N TYR A 7 -6.88 15.12 -19.64
CA TYR A 7 -7.03 13.75 -20.13
C TYR A 7 -7.61 13.72 -21.55
N GLU A 8 -8.71 14.45 -21.80
CA GLU A 8 -9.35 14.55 -23.11
C GLU A 8 -8.44 15.20 -24.16
N ALA A 9 -7.68 16.23 -23.77
CA ALA A 9 -6.70 16.89 -24.64
C ALA A 9 -5.57 15.94 -25.05
N CYS A 10 -5.02 15.16 -24.11
CA CYS A 10 -3.99 14.16 -24.40
C CYS A 10 -4.52 13.05 -25.32
N ILE A 11 -5.71 12.52 -25.06
CA ILE A 11 -6.28 11.46 -25.91
C ILE A 11 -6.54 11.95 -27.32
N SER A 12 -7.01 13.19 -27.44
CA SER A 12 -7.27 13.83 -28.72
C SER A 12 -5.96 14.11 -29.47
N SER A 13 -4.92 14.61 -28.80
CA SER A 13 -3.63 14.89 -29.43
C SER A 13 -2.94 13.64 -29.98
N PHE A 14 -3.08 12.51 -29.28
CA PHE A 14 -2.54 11.22 -29.73
C PHE A 14 -3.50 10.42 -30.63
N SER A 15 -4.74 10.88 -30.83
CA SER A 15 -5.77 10.18 -31.64
C SER A 15 -6.02 8.72 -31.19
N ILE A 16 -6.02 8.48 -29.89
CA ILE A 16 -6.12 7.12 -29.29
C ILE A 16 -7.48 6.82 -28.67
N ARG A 17 -8.49 7.68 -28.82
CA ARG A 17 -9.78 7.55 -28.12
C ARG A 17 -10.43 6.16 -28.28
N GLY A 18 -10.47 5.63 -29.49
CA GLY A 18 -11.04 4.29 -29.77
C GLY A 18 -10.09 3.11 -29.47
N LYS A 19 -8.92 3.36 -28.91
CA LYS A 19 -7.91 2.34 -28.54
C LYS A 19 -7.77 2.20 -27.02
N LEU A 20 -8.49 3.01 -26.26
CA LEU A 20 -8.46 2.95 -24.81
C LEU A 20 -9.35 1.81 -24.34
N VAL A 21 -8.82 0.95 -23.48
CA VAL A 21 -9.55 -0.22 -22.96
C VAL A 21 -9.87 -0.06 -21.48
N ARG A 22 -8.90 0.43 -20.69
CA ARG A 22 -9.05 0.67 -19.25
C ARG A 22 -8.22 1.88 -18.82
N LEU A 23 -8.68 2.55 -17.77
CA LEU A 23 -8.03 3.63 -17.05
C LEU A 23 -7.78 3.17 -15.62
N ILE A 24 -6.55 3.30 -15.13
CA ILE A 24 -6.20 2.99 -13.73
C ILE A 24 -5.79 4.29 -13.07
N THR A 25 -6.46 4.67 -11.98
CA THR A 25 -6.07 5.85 -11.19
C THR A 25 -6.13 5.51 -9.70
N ASP A 26 -5.44 6.29 -8.87
CA ASP A 26 -5.72 6.25 -7.43
C ASP A 26 -7.17 6.67 -7.12
N SER A 27 -7.56 6.49 -5.86
CA SER A 27 -8.90 6.79 -5.35
C SER A 27 -8.97 8.18 -4.69
N ALA A 28 -8.03 9.09 -5.00
CA ALA A 28 -8.13 10.46 -4.52
C ALA A 28 -9.41 11.13 -5.03
N SER A 29 -10.00 11.98 -4.20
CA SER A 29 -11.28 12.66 -4.45
C SER A 29 -11.31 13.39 -5.80
N ASN A 30 -10.19 13.99 -6.22
CA ASN A 30 -10.05 14.66 -7.52
C ASN A 30 -10.15 13.68 -8.70
N ASN A 31 -9.51 12.51 -8.61
CA ASN A 31 -9.57 11.47 -9.64
C ASN A 31 -10.96 10.84 -9.70
N ILE A 32 -11.55 10.52 -8.54
CA ILE A 32 -12.92 10.00 -8.47
C ILE A 32 -13.90 11.03 -9.06
N ALA A 33 -13.81 12.30 -8.67
CA ALA A 33 -14.69 13.33 -9.21
C ALA A 33 -14.53 13.51 -10.72
N ALA A 34 -13.29 13.57 -11.23
CA ALA A 34 -13.01 13.75 -12.65
C ALA A 34 -13.49 12.58 -13.51
N PHE A 35 -13.45 11.35 -12.99
CA PHE A 35 -13.76 10.13 -13.75
C PHE A 35 -15.00 9.40 -13.21
N SER A 36 -15.82 10.07 -12.40
CA SER A 36 -17.00 9.49 -11.74
C SER A 36 -18.07 8.99 -12.71
N GLY A 37 -18.19 9.62 -13.88
CA GLY A 37 -19.08 9.17 -14.96
C GLY A 37 -18.59 7.92 -15.72
N LEU A 38 -17.46 7.34 -15.31
CA LEU A 38 -16.83 6.16 -15.89
C LEU A 38 -16.77 5.00 -14.86
N ILE A 39 -17.69 4.98 -13.88
CA ILE A 39 -17.76 4.02 -12.76
C ILE A 39 -18.83 2.95 -13.01
N ILE A 40 -18.62 1.71 -12.50
CA ILE A 40 -19.51 0.54 -12.64
C ILE A 40 -20.75 0.67 -11.74
N PRO A 41 -21.94 0.29 -12.22
CA PRO A 41 -23.04 -0.14 -11.36
C PRO A 41 -22.74 -1.45 -10.61
N GLY A 42 -22.83 -1.45 -9.28
CA GLY A 42 -22.47 -2.56 -8.39
C GLY A 42 -21.15 -2.36 -7.61
N PHE A 43 -20.37 -1.32 -7.94
CA PHE A 43 -19.19 -0.92 -7.18
C PHE A 43 -19.29 0.46 -6.53
N GLU A 44 -20.44 1.14 -6.62
CA GLU A 44 -20.64 2.49 -6.05
C GLU A 44 -20.38 2.53 -4.54
N CYS A 45 -20.55 1.41 -3.84
CA CYS A 45 -20.34 1.26 -2.41
C CYS A 45 -18.87 1.37 -1.98
N TYR A 46 -17.92 1.06 -2.88
CA TYR A 46 -16.47 1.01 -2.61
C TYR A 46 -15.76 2.36 -2.82
N PHE A 47 -16.47 3.35 -3.37
CA PHE A 47 -15.93 4.67 -3.70
C PHE A 47 -16.42 5.76 -2.73
N GLN A 48 -16.74 5.41 -1.48
CA GLN A 48 -17.11 6.41 -0.47
C GLN A 48 -16.00 7.46 -0.38
N ARG A 49 -16.40 8.73 -0.35
CA ARG A 49 -15.48 9.85 -0.14
C ARG A 49 -14.84 9.64 1.22
N ASP A 50 -13.54 9.35 1.22
CA ASP A 50 -12.71 9.49 2.41
C ASP A 50 -12.49 11.00 2.66
N ASP A 51 -13.56 11.71 3.02
CA ASP A 51 -13.50 13.07 3.56
C ASP A 51 -12.97 12.98 5.00
N ASP A 52 -11.71 12.58 5.19
CA ASP A 52 -11.01 12.58 6.50
C ASP A 52 -9.47 12.65 6.32
N ASP A 53 -9.03 13.43 5.33
CA ASP A 53 -7.62 13.83 5.14
C ASP A 53 -7.24 15.08 5.98
N GLU A 54 -7.85 15.27 7.15
CA GLU A 54 -7.50 16.36 8.09
C GLU A 54 -7.14 15.85 9.49
N LEU A 55 -6.13 14.99 9.62
CA LEU A 55 -5.37 14.95 10.89
C LEU A 55 -3.98 14.33 10.78
N TYR A 56 -3.14 14.79 9.85
CA TYR A 56 -1.68 14.63 9.98
C TYR A 56 -0.93 15.75 9.25
N SER A 57 -1.38 16.99 9.41
CA SER A 57 -0.60 18.17 9.02
C SER A 57 0.28 18.58 10.19
N ASP A 58 1.48 18.03 10.23
CA ASP A 58 2.67 18.84 10.42
C ASP A 58 3.89 17.93 10.21
N TRP A 59 4.73 18.28 9.23
CA TRP A 59 6.20 18.28 9.23
C TRP A 59 6.68 18.34 7.77
N TYR A 60 7.38 19.42 7.48
CA TYR A 60 7.64 20.07 6.21
C TYR A 60 8.56 19.34 5.19
N ASN A 61 8.52 19.95 3.99
CA ASN A 61 9.50 20.19 2.91
C ASN A 61 10.26 19.07 2.19
N ASP A 62 9.77 18.85 0.96
CA ASP A 62 10.38 18.94 -0.39
C ASP A 62 11.81 18.45 -0.69
N GLY A 63 11.89 17.85 -1.88
CA GLY A 63 13.11 17.41 -2.55
C GLY A 63 12.86 16.25 -3.52
N GLU A 64 12.04 16.45 -4.56
CA GLU A 64 11.94 15.49 -5.68
C GLU A 64 13.23 15.47 -6.52
N GLN A 65 13.73 14.27 -6.81
CA GLN A 65 14.56 14.01 -7.99
C GLN A 65 14.06 12.73 -8.67
N THR A 66 13.72 12.86 -9.95
CA THR A 66 13.40 11.77 -10.87
C THR A 66 14.57 11.61 -11.83
N GLU A 67 15.09 10.38 -11.96
CA GLU A 67 15.96 9.99 -13.07
C GLU A 67 15.22 8.96 -13.94
N SER A 68 15.17 9.30 -15.22
CA SER A 68 14.61 8.53 -16.33
C SER A 68 15.69 7.66 -16.97
N ASP A 69 15.39 6.39 -17.24
CA ASP A 69 16.20 5.58 -18.16
C ASP A 69 15.30 4.78 -19.12
N ASP A 70 15.32 5.25 -20.38
CA ASP A 70 14.72 4.63 -21.56
C ASP A 70 15.38 3.29 -21.89
N ALA A 71 14.58 2.23 -22.02
CA ALA A 71 15.01 1.00 -22.67
C ALA A 71 14.01 0.64 -23.78
N LYS A 72 14.49 0.66 -25.01
CA LYS A 72 13.77 0.25 -26.23
C LYS A 72 13.45 -1.24 -26.16
N ILE A 73 12.16 -1.59 -26.21
CA ILE A 73 11.70 -2.97 -26.33
C ILE A 73 11.44 -3.28 -27.81
N ASP A 74 12.11 -4.32 -28.29
CA ASP A 74 12.03 -4.85 -29.65
C ASP A 74 10.73 -5.63 -29.86
N ASN A 75 9.93 -5.25 -30.85
CA ASN A 75 8.62 -5.81 -31.15
C ASN A 75 8.74 -6.91 -32.20
N ASN A 76 8.90 -8.16 -31.76
CA ASN A 76 8.63 -9.33 -32.59
C ASN A 76 7.87 -10.37 -31.76
N VAL A 77 6.54 -10.24 -31.73
CA VAL A 77 5.63 -11.24 -31.14
C VAL A 77 4.82 -11.90 -32.27
N PRO A 78 4.72 -13.24 -32.34
CA PRO A 78 3.99 -13.96 -33.39
C PRO A 78 2.51 -13.55 -33.50
N LEU A 79 2.03 -13.48 -34.74
CA LEU A 79 0.70 -13.02 -35.18
C LEU A 79 -0.50 -13.70 -34.46
N ASP A 80 -0.33 -14.90 -33.90
CA ASP A 80 -1.40 -15.70 -33.27
C ASP A 80 -1.75 -15.24 -31.83
N VAL A 81 -0.80 -14.63 -31.11
CA VAL A 81 -1.04 -14.10 -29.76
C VAL A 81 -1.78 -12.77 -29.80
N GLN A 82 -1.59 -11.96 -30.85
CA GLN A 82 -2.29 -10.69 -31.03
C GLN A 82 -3.79 -10.90 -31.20
N ASP A 83 -4.23 -11.94 -31.92
CA ASP A 83 -5.66 -12.19 -32.13
C ASP A 83 -6.36 -12.72 -30.87
N VAL A 84 -5.66 -13.50 -30.04
CA VAL A 84 -6.18 -13.94 -28.72
C VAL A 84 -6.25 -12.77 -27.74
N VAL A 85 -5.21 -11.93 -27.69
CA VAL A 85 -5.21 -10.71 -26.87
C VAL A 85 -6.28 -9.74 -27.35
N LYS A 86 -6.44 -9.59 -28.67
CA LYS A 86 -7.48 -8.74 -29.26
C LYS A 86 -8.87 -9.28 -28.96
N GLN A 87 -9.11 -10.59 -29.08
CA GLN A 87 -10.39 -11.19 -28.69
C GLN A 87 -10.68 -11.02 -27.20
N PHE A 88 -9.67 -11.16 -26.34
CA PHE A 88 -9.81 -10.90 -24.89
C PHE A 88 -10.14 -9.43 -24.61
N LEU A 89 -9.45 -8.48 -25.26
CA LEU A 89 -9.73 -7.04 -25.13
C LEU A 89 -11.09 -6.65 -25.72
N ASP A 90 -11.49 -7.26 -26.84
CA ASP A 90 -12.79 -7.06 -27.47
C ASP A 90 -13.90 -7.64 -26.58
N SER A 91 -13.69 -8.78 -25.91
CA SER A 91 -14.65 -9.30 -24.91
C SER A 91 -14.73 -8.44 -23.65
N ILE A 92 -13.65 -7.77 -23.25
CA ILE A 92 -13.63 -6.77 -22.16
C ILE A 92 -14.37 -5.48 -22.56
N ALA A 93 -14.47 -5.19 -23.86
CA ALA A 93 -15.08 -3.97 -24.40
C ALA A 93 -16.59 -4.12 -24.72
N ILE A 94 -17.14 -5.34 -24.71
CA ILE A 94 -18.52 -5.61 -25.20
C ILE A 94 -19.54 -5.79 -24.07
N ASP A 95 -19.14 -6.20 -22.86
CA ASP A 95 -20.04 -6.18 -21.70
C ASP A 95 -19.88 -4.87 -20.92
N ASP A 96 -20.99 -4.42 -20.33
CA ASP A 96 -21.28 -3.14 -19.65
C ASP A 96 -20.40 -2.88 -18.39
N GLU A 97 -19.09 -3.04 -18.52
CA GLU A 97 -18.09 -2.99 -17.45
C GLU A 97 -17.23 -1.72 -17.56
N SER A 98 -17.14 -0.97 -16.46
CA SER A 98 -16.60 0.37 -16.48
C SER A 98 -15.16 0.48 -16.94
N PHE A 99 -14.86 1.67 -17.45
CA PHE A 99 -13.58 2.01 -18.00
C PHE A 99 -12.51 2.28 -16.92
N ARG A 100 -12.87 2.61 -15.67
CA ARG A 100 -11.91 2.97 -14.60
C ARG A 100 -11.77 1.90 -13.50
N LEU A 101 -10.53 1.50 -13.23
CA LEU A 101 -10.13 0.65 -12.10
C LEU A 101 -9.34 1.44 -11.03
N PRO A 102 -9.50 1.12 -9.74
CA PRO A 102 -8.67 1.70 -8.68
C PRO A 102 -7.24 1.15 -8.73
N CYS A 103 -6.27 2.00 -8.42
CA CYS A 103 -4.86 1.60 -8.34
C CYS A 103 -4.64 0.64 -7.16
N TYR A 104 -4.22 -0.58 -7.47
CA TYR A 104 -3.92 -1.62 -6.49
C TYR A 104 -3.00 -1.15 -5.36
N ALA A 105 -1.85 -0.54 -5.72
CA ALA A 105 -0.86 -0.10 -4.73
C ALA A 105 -1.42 0.98 -3.80
N HIS A 106 -2.28 1.86 -4.31
CA HIS A 106 -2.97 2.85 -3.51
C HIS A 106 -4.03 2.21 -2.61
N SER A 107 -4.81 1.25 -3.12
CA SER A 107 -5.78 0.51 -2.31
C SER A 107 -5.11 -0.25 -1.16
N ILE A 108 -3.94 -0.86 -1.39
CA ILE A 108 -3.14 -1.47 -0.32
C ILE A 108 -2.65 -0.44 0.70
N GLN A 109 -2.14 0.71 0.23
CA GLN A 109 -1.73 1.81 1.13
C GLN A 109 -2.90 2.25 2.03
N LEU A 110 -4.12 2.32 1.50
CA LEU A 110 -5.31 2.65 2.30
C LEU A 110 -5.60 1.57 3.36
N VAL A 111 -5.46 0.28 3.02
CA VAL A 111 -5.63 -0.82 3.99
C VAL A 111 -4.68 -0.67 5.18
N ILE A 112 -3.42 -0.35 4.90
CA ILE A 112 -2.38 -0.20 5.92
C ILE A 112 -2.64 1.05 6.76
N ASN A 113 -3.04 2.16 6.13
CA ASN A 113 -3.41 3.39 6.83
C ASN A 113 -4.57 3.16 7.79
N ASP A 114 -5.62 2.46 7.37
CA ASP A 114 -6.75 2.10 8.23
C ASP A 114 -6.30 1.20 9.39
N GLY A 115 -5.44 0.22 9.12
CA GLY A 115 -4.83 -0.64 10.13
C GLY A 115 -4.06 0.15 11.20
N LEU A 116 -3.22 1.08 10.76
CA LEU A 116 -2.43 1.95 11.63
C LEU A 116 -3.31 2.93 12.43
N LYS A 117 -4.33 3.53 11.80
CA LYS A 117 -5.30 4.42 12.46
C LYS A 117 -6.09 3.68 13.54
N GLY A 118 -6.48 2.43 13.28
CA GLY A 118 -7.22 1.59 14.23
C GLY A 118 -6.37 0.99 15.35
N SER A 119 -5.05 0.85 15.16
CA SER A 119 -4.16 0.21 16.14
C SER A 119 -3.39 1.21 17.01
N ILE A 120 -4.02 1.65 18.10
CA ILE A 120 -3.40 2.58 19.06
C ILE A 120 -2.21 1.93 19.80
N CYS A 121 -2.19 0.61 19.95
CA CYS A 121 -1.15 -0.07 20.73
C CYS A 121 0.24 0.00 20.08
N VAL A 122 0.33 -0.04 18.74
CA VAL A 122 1.60 -0.09 18.00
C VAL A 122 2.24 1.30 17.84
N GLN A 123 1.43 2.36 17.91
CA GLN A 123 1.87 3.75 17.69
C GLN A 123 3.05 4.20 18.58
N PRO A 124 3.06 3.95 19.91
CA PRO A 124 4.17 4.40 20.75
C PRO A 124 5.52 3.78 20.38
N SER A 125 5.52 2.52 19.93
CA SER A 125 6.76 1.86 19.49
C SER A 125 7.21 2.40 18.12
N LEU A 126 6.28 2.63 17.19
CA LEU A 126 6.58 3.28 15.90
C LEU A 126 7.10 4.71 16.06
N GLU A 127 6.55 5.47 17.00
CA GLU A 127 7.03 6.82 17.32
C GLU A 127 8.48 6.82 17.81
N LYS A 128 8.87 5.85 18.64
CA LYS A 128 10.27 5.69 19.07
C LYS A 128 11.16 5.38 17.88
N ILE A 129 10.77 4.45 17.01
CA ILE A 129 11.53 4.12 15.79
C ILE A 129 11.70 5.36 14.91
N SER A 130 10.62 6.13 14.69
CA SER A 130 10.67 7.36 13.91
C SER A 130 11.64 8.39 14.51
N LYS A 131 11.66 8.54 15.84
CA LYS A 131 12.60 9.42 16.53
C LYS A 131 14.04 8.91 16.43
N ILE A 132 14.27 7.61 16.54
CA ILE A 132 15.59 6.98 16.35
C ILE A 132 16.09 7.23 14.92
N ALA A 133 15.25 7.03 13.91
CA ALA A 133 15.60 7.29 12.52
C ALA A 133 15.87 8.78 12.26
N LYS A 134 15.09 9.69 12.85
CA LYS A 134 15.40 11.13 12.78
C LYS A 134 16.76 11.45 13.40
N LEU A 135 17.09 10.83 14.54
CA LEU A 135 18.39 11.02 15.19
C LEU A 135 19.55 10.44 14.39
N SER A 136 19.37 9.31 13.69
CA SER A 136 20.43 8.74 12.84
C SER A 136 20.83 9.64 11.68
N HIS A 137 19.99 10.60 11.29
CA HIS A 137 20.30 11.59 10.24
C HIS A 137 20.65 12.98 10.77
N SER A 138 20.12 13.36 11.94
CA SER A 138 20.30 14.71 12.49
C SER A 138 21.40 14.84 13.54
N SER A 139 21.78 13.74 14.21
CA SER A 139 22.82 13.72 15.24
C SER A 139 24.06 13.01 14.72
N THR A 140 25.15 13.76 14.56
CA THR A 140 26.44 13.20 14.13
C THR A 140 26.93 12.12 15.09
N ALA A 141 26.76 12.31 16.39
CA ALA A 141 27.17 11.34 17.41
C ALA A 141 26.39 10.02 17.33
N VAL A 142 25.10 10.05 16.95
CA VAL A 142 24.30 8.84 16.75
C VAL A 142 24.65 8.19 15.41
N ALA A 143 24.76 8.98 14.35
CA ALA A 143 25.12 8.52 13.00
C ALA A 143 26.45 7.77 12.99
N GLU A 144 27.53 8.36 13.54
CA GLU A 144 28.85 7.74 13.61
C GLU A 144 28.83 6.40 14.37
N ARG A 145 28.01 6.31 15.44
CA ARG A 145 27.89 5.09 16.24
C ARG A 145 27.11 3.99 15.53
N LEU A 146 26.09 4.34 14.76
CA LEU A 146 25.37 3.40 13.91
C LEU A 146 26.26 2.92 12.74
N GLU A 147 27.06 3.81 12.16
CA GLU A 147 28.04 3.46 11.13
C GLU A 147 29.11 2.49 11.65
N ASN A 148 29.56 2.67 12.91
CA ASN A 148 30.50 1.76 13.56
C ASN A 148 29.97 0.32 13.70
N ILE A 149 28.65 0.14 13.75
CA ILE A 149 28.00 -1.18 13.73
C ILE A 149 27.47 -1.55 12.33
N GLN A 150 27.89 -0.81 11.29
CA GLN A 150 27.55 -1.01 9.88
C GLN A 150 26.04 -0.92 9.59
N VAL A 151 25.32 -0.08 10.33
CA VAL A 151 23.88 0.14 10.15
C VAL A 151 23.62 1.52 9.57
N CYS A 152 22.91 1.56 8.45
CA CYS A 152 22.35 2.78 7.88
C CYS A 152 20.83 2.69 7.95
N VAL A 153 20.21 3.53 8.77
CA VAL A 153 18.75 3.59 8.87
C VAL A 153 18.23 4.34 7.64
N PRO A 154 17.30 3.79 6.85
CA PRO A 154 16.76 4.48 5.70
C PRO A 154 15.86 5.64 6.14
N ASN A 155 15.87 6.71 5.37
CA ASN A 155 14.88 7.76 5.50
C ASN A 155 13.51 7.23 5.05
N ALA A 156 12.53 7.26 5.95
CA ALA A 156 11.16 6.96 5.57
C ALA A 156 10.62 8.04 4.62
N ASN A 157 10.21 7.61 3.42
CA ASN A 157 9.44 8.40 2.47
C ASN A 157 7.97 8.44 2.90
N LYS A 158 7.45 9.66 3.07
CA LYS A 158 6.08 9.93 3.53
C LYS A 158 5.00 9.40 2.58
N THR A 159 5.28 9.31 1.27
CA THR A 159 4.29 8.89 0.26
C THR A 159 4.30 7.39 -0.03
N ARG A 160 5.25 6.63 0.54
CA ARG A 160 5.39 5.19 0.30
C ARG A 160 5.65 4.46 1.61
N TRP A 161 4.61 3.86 2.16
CA TRP A 161 4.68 3.10 3.41
C TRP A 161 5.78 2.03 3.46
N ASN A 162 6.20 1.46 2.31
CA ASN A 162 7.32 0.50 2.24
C ASN A 162 8.58 1.04 2.91
N SER A 163 8.89 2.33 2.73
CA SER A 163 10.05 2.94 3.38
C SER A 163 9.92 3.06 4.90
N GLN A 164 8.69 3.19 5.43
CA GLN A 164 8.43 3.14 6.87
C GLN A 164 8.62 1.71 7.39
N TYR A 165 8.14 0.72 6.64
CA TYR A 165 8.34 -0.69 6.93
C TYR A 165 9.85 -1.04 6.95
N ASP A 166 10.60 -0.67 5.92
CA ASP A 166 12.05 -0.91 5.82
C ASP A 166 12.84 -0.24 6.95
N MET A 167 12.42 0.98 7.35
CA MET A 167 12.98 1.67 8.51
C MET A 167 12.75 0.87 9.80
N VAL A 168 11.54 0.35 10.02
CA VAL A 168 11.25 -0.49 11.19
C VAL A 168 12.09 -1.76 11.17
N VAL A 169 12.10 -2.48 10.05
CA VAL A 169 12.91 -3.71 9.86
C VAL A 169 14.38 -3.45 10.16
N THR A 170 14.93 -2.35 9.64
CA THR A 170 16.34 -1.98 9.85
C THR A 170 16.64 -1.75 11.32
N VAL A 171 15.80 -0.97 12.02
CA VAL A 171 16.07 -0.62 13.43
C VAL A 171 15.89 -1.82 14.36
N ILE A 172 14.88 -2.67 14.15
CA ILE A 172 14.71 -3.88 14.97
C ILE A 172 15.75 -4.96 14.68
N GLY A 173 16.39 -4.92 13.50
CA GLY A 173 17.50 -5.79 13.14
C GLY A 173 18.80 -5.46 13.89
N ILE A 174 18.89 -4.31 14.53
CA ILE A 174 20.02 -3.94 15.39
C ILE A 174 19.95 -4.75 16.69
N GLN A 175 21.09 -5.28 17.14
CA GLN A 175 21.15 -5.99 18.41
C GLN A 175 20.63 -5.12 19.57
N PRO A 176 19.66 -5.59 20.39
CA PRO A 176 18.97 -4.74 21.36
C PRO A 176 19.89 -4.05 22.38
N SER A 177 20.96 -4.73 22.81
CA SER A 177 21.96 -4.14 23.72
C SER A 177 22.75 -3.03 23.02
N ALA A 178 23.19 -3.25 21.78
CA ALA A 178 23.96 -2.28 21.03
C ALA A 178 23.16 -0.99 20.76
N LEU A 179 21.90 -1.13 20.31
CA LEU A 179 21.04 0.03 20.08
C LEU A 179 20.81 0.83 21.37
N ASN A 180 20.45 0.15 22.46
CA ASN A 180 20.20 0.83 23.73
C ASN A 180 21.48 1.45 24.32
N ASP A 181 22.65 0.82 24.16
CA ASP A 181 23.93 1.37 24.59
C ASP A 181 24.28 2.65 23.83
N ILE A 182 24.07 2.67 22.51
CA ILE A 182 24.24 3.88 21.69
C ILE A 182 23.34 4.99 22.22
N LEU A 183 22.03 4.71 22.37
CA LEU A 183 21.05 5.69 22.83
C LEU A 183 21.38 6.23 24.22
N ILE A 184 21.81 5.38 25.16
CA ILE A 184 22.22 5.79 26.50
C ILE A 184 23.46 6.69 26.46
N GLN A 185 24.47 6.30 25.68
CA GLN A 185 25.72 7.07 25.57
C GLN A 185 25.52 8.42 24.88
N THR A 186 24.51 8.54 24.02
CA THR A 186 24.12 9.80 23.35
C THR A 186 23.02 10.56 24.10
N GLN A 187 22.70 10.20 25.35
CA GLN A 187 21.71 10.88 26.20
C GLN A 187 20.24 10.82 25.71
N HIS A 188 19.88 9.76 24.97
CA HIS A 188 18.54 9.50 24.42
C HIS A 188 17.87 8.27 25.04
N ARG A 189 17.98 8.12 26.37
CA ARG A 189 17.49 6.93 27.11
C ARG A 189 15.98 6.73 26.99
N GLU A 190 15.22 7.80 26.78
CA GLU A 190 13.78 7.78 26.56
C GLU A 190 13.35 7.00 25.32
N LEU A 191 14.26 6.84 24.34
CA LEU A 191 14.03 6.11 23.10
C LEU A 191 14.45 4.63 23.18
N CYS A 192 15.00 4.18 24.31
CA CYS A 192 15.39 2.78 24.46
C CYS A 192 14.19 1.85 24.27
N LEU A 193 14.37 0.85 23.41
CA LEU A 193 13.36 -0.15 23.11
C LEU A 193 13.38 -1.24 24.18
N LYS A 194 12.22 -1.53 24.75
CA LYS A 194 12.00 -2.59 25.75
C LYS A 194 11.59 -3.88 25.05
N SER A 195 11.60 -4.99 25.80
CA SER A 195 11.12 -6.30 25.33
C SER A 195 9.74 -6.22 24.67
N LEU A 196 8.81 -5.48 25.28
CA LEU A 196 7.47 -5.30 24.73
C LEU A 196 7.47 -4.52 23.40
N ASP A 197 8.33 -3.50 23.26
CA ASP A 197 8.46 -2.76 22.00
C ASP A 197 8.93 -3.70 20.89
N TYR A 198 9.94 -4.54 21.15
CA TYR A 198 10.41 -5.52 20.16
C TYR A 198 9.35 -6.56 19.82
N GLN A 199 8.62 -7.10 20.81
CA GLN A 199 7.56 -8.07 20.54
C GLN A 199 6.48 -7.47 19.62
N MET A 200 6.07 -6.23 19.90
CA MET A 200 5.06 -5.52 19.13
C MET A 200 5.55 -5.17 17.72
N LEU A 201 6.78 -4.70 17.58
CA LEU A 201 7.36 -4.36 16.28
C LEU A 201 7.64 -5.60 15.42
N ASN A 202 8.00 -6.74 16.02
CA ASN A 202 8.14 -8.00 15.28
C ASN A 202 6.79 -8.50 14.77
N GLU A 203 5.72 -8.43 15.58
CA GLU A 203 4.37 -8.75 15.09
C GLU A 203 3.91 -7.77 14.00
N PHE A 204 4.21 -6.48 14.14
CA PHE A 204 3.96 -5.48 13.10
C PHE A 204 4.66 -5.83 11.77
N VAL A 205 5.93 -6.22 11.83
CA VAL A 205 6.69 -6.62 10.63
C VAL A 205 6.10 -7.89 10.03
N SER A 206 5.78 -8.90 10.84
CA SER A 206 5.13 -10.14 10.41
C SER A 206 3.86 -9.84 9.59
N LEU A 207 2.94 -9.04 10.17
CA LEU A 207 1.66 -8.69 9.56
C LEU A 207 1.77 -7.91 8.25
N LEU A 208 2.85 -7.16 8.03
CA LEU A 208 3.01 -6.27 6.88
C LEU A 208 4.01 -6.76 5.84
N THR A 209 4.66 -7.90 6.06
CA THR A 209 5.69 -8.43 5.13
C THR A 209 5.11 -8.67 3.73
N LEU A 210 3.99 -9.41 3.64
CA LEU A 210 3.37 -9.70 2.34
C LEU A 210 2.79 -8.47 1.67
N PHE A 211 2.33 -7.49 2.45
CA PHE A 211 1.92 -6.21 1.90
C PHE A 211 3.11 -5.52 1.21
N ALA A 212 4.30 -5.53 1.82
CA ALA A 212 5.47 -4.79 1.35
C ALA A 212 6.03 -5.43 0.07
N GLU A 213 6.04 -6.76 0.03
CA GLU A 213 6.37 -7.53 -1.16
C GLU A 213 5.38 -7.26 -2.29
N ALA A 214 4.08 -7.27 -2.00
CA ALA A 214 3.04 -7.07 -3.01
C ALA A 214 3.08 -5.67 -3.62
N THR A 215 3.27 -4.62 -2.82
CA THR A 215 3.38 -3.24 -3.33
C THR A 215 4.67 -3.02 -4.08
N THR A 216 5.80 -3.56 -3.60
CA THR A 216 7.09 -3.49 -4.31
C THR A 216 7.02 -4.16 -5.67
N THR A 217 6.40 -5.34 -5.73
CA THR A 217 6.25 -6.10 -6.97
C THR A 217 5.32 -5.40 -7.96
N THR A 218 4.21 -4.84 -7.48
CA THR A 218 3.20 -4.24 -8.37
C THR A 218 3.54 -2.81 -8.82
N GLN A 219 4.45 -2.13 -8.12
CA GLN A 219 5.02 -0.85 -8.55
C GLN A 219 6.14 -0.99 -9.59
N ALA A 220 6.59 -2.21 -9.91
CA ALA A 220 7.59 -2.43 -10.94
C ALA A 220 7.04 -2.07 -12.34
N GLN A 221 7.70 -1.14 -13.01
CA GLN A 221 7.25 -0.61 -14.32
C GLN A 221 7.56 -1.53 -15.50
N LYS A 222 8.55 -2.43 -15.36
CA LYS A 222 9.10 -3.24 -16.46
C LYS A 222 8.59 -4.68 -16.49
N THR A 223 7.66 -5.05 -15.61
CA THR A 223 7.14 -6.43 -15.47
C THR A 223 5.62 -6.42 -15.36
N PRO A 224 4.89 -7.36 -15.99
CA PRO A 224 3.44 -7.46 -15.82
C PRO A 224 3.05 -7.61 -14.34
N SER A 225 2.33 -6.62 -13.82
CA SER A 225 1.94 -6.56 -12.40
C SER A 225 0.49 -6.95 -12.15
N VAL A 226 -0.40 -6.77 -13.14
CA VAL A 226 -1.84 -7.02 -12.99
C VAL A 226 -2.16 -8.48 -12.65
N SER A 227 -1.41 -9.44 -13.20
CA SER A 227 -1.57 -10.87 -12.94
C SER A 227 -1.20 -11.27 -11.50
N ILE A 228 -0.51 -10.40 -10.76
CA ILE A 228 -0.03 -10.65 -9.40
C ILE A 228 -1.04 -10.13 -8.35
N VAL A 229 -1.91 -9.18 -8.73
CA VAL A 229 -2.90 -8.54 -7.82
C VAL A 229 -3.80 -9.57 -7.13
N ALA A 230 -4.39 -10.48 -7.90
CA ALA A 230 -5.29 -11.49 -7.38
C ALA A 230 -4.57 -12.48 -6.43
N PRO A 231 -3.47 -13.13 -6.86
CA PRO A 231 -2.67 -13.99 -5.99
C PRO A 231 -2.15 -13.30 -4.72
N SER A 232 -1.71 -12.03 -4.81
CA SER A 232 -1.15 -11.31 -3.67
C SER A 232 -2.20 -10.99 -2.62
N ILE A 233 -3.41 -10.57 -3.03
CA ILE A 233 -4.51 -10.32 -2.08
C ILE A 233 -4.93 -11.61 -1.38
N LEU A 234 -5.00 -12.72 -2.11
CA LEU A 234 -5.31 -14.02 -1.51
C LEU A 234 -4.24 -14.42 -0.49
N ALA A 235 -2.96 -14.29 -0.84
CA ALA A 235 -1.85 -14.59 0.06
C ALA A 235 -1.90 -13.72 1.34
N ILE A 236 -2.07 -12.40 1.17
CA ILE A 236 -2.22 -11.45 2.29
C ILE A 236 -3.41 -11.83 3.19
N TYR A 237 -4.57 -12.15 2.60
CA TYR A 237 -5.75 -12.54 3.37
C TYR A 237 -5.52 -13.80 4.20
N GLN A 238 -4.95 -14.85 3.59
CA GLN A 238 -4.65 -16.10 4.28
C GLN A 238 -3.61 -15.90 5.38
N ASP A 239 -2.57 -15.11 5.12
CA ASP A 239 -1.54 -14.79 6.09
C ASP A 239 -2.10 -14.04 7.30
N LEU A 240 -2.93 -13.02 7.09
CA LEU A 240 -3.61 -12.33 8.18
C LEU A 240 -4.52 -13.26 9.00
N LEU A 241 -5.21 -14.21 8.37
CA LEU A 241 -6.02 -15.20 9.10
C LEU A 241 -5.18 -16.13 9.97
N LEU A 242 -3.99 -16.52 9.49
CA LEU A 242 -3.04 -17.33 10.26
C LEU A 242 -2.44 -16.52 11.41
N GLU A 243 -1.97 -15.31 11.11
CA GLU A 243 -1.36 -14.41 12.09
C GLU A 243 -2.35 -13.98 13.17
N ARG A 244 -3.64 -13.84 12.85
CA ARG A 244 -4.71 -13.56 13.83
C ARG A 244 -4.70 -14.51 15.03
N ALA A 245 -4.31 -15.78 14.84
CA ALA A 245 -4.18 -16.75 15.93
C ALA A 245 -2.86 -16.65 16.70
N ASN A 246 -1.83 -16.04 16.12
CA ASN A 246 -0.46 -15.98 16.65
C ASN A 246 -0.15 -14.66 17.36
N VAL A 247 -0.68 -13.53 16.87
CA VAL A 247 -0.39 -12.19 17.37
C VAL A 247 -0.98 -11.96 18.76
N LYS A 248 -0.17 -11.43 19.67
CA LYS A 248 -0.53 -11.20 21.08
C LYS A 248 -0.56 -9.72 21.43
N HIS A 249 0.27 -8.92 20.78
CA HIS A 249 0.51 -7.51 21.10
C HIS A 249 -0.06 -6.56 20.04
N ALA A 250 -0.14 -7.02 18.78
CA ALA A 250 -0.64 -6.28 17.63
C ALA A 250 -1.99 -6.83 17.09
N SER A 251 -2.78 -7.52 17.93
CA SER A 251 -4.07 -8.11 17.49
C SER A 251 -5.04 -7.06 16.92
N SER A 252 -5.07 -5.85 17.49
CA SER A 252 -5.90 -4.75 16.94
C SER A 252 -5.47 -4.32 15.54
N LEU A 253 -4.16 -4.33 15.25
CA LEU A 253 -3.64 -4.05 13.92
C LEU A 253 -4.10 -5.13 12.93
N CYS A 254 -3.94 -6.41 13.31
CA CYS A 254 -4.37 -7.53 12.49
C CYS A 254 -5.87 -7.45 12.14
N GLU A 255 -6.74 -7.18 13.12
CA GLU A 255 -8.18 -7.05 12.87
C GLU A 255 -8.49 -5.86 11.97
N CYS A 256 -7.91 -4.68 12.22
CA CYS A 256 -8.15 -3.51 11.38
C CYS A 256 -7.64 -3.69 9.94
N LEU A 257 -6.49 -4.35 9.75
CA LEU A 257 -5.98 -4.72 8.42
C LEU A 257 -6.94 -5.68 7.71
N LEU A 258 -7.43 -6.71 8.41
CA LEU A 258 -8.35 -7.70 7.85
C LEU A 258 -9.69 -7.05 7.45
N GLU A 259 -10.26 -6.22 8.32
CA GLU A 259 -11.50 -5.50 8.04
C GLU A 259 -11.35 -4.55 6.85
N SER A 260 -10.25 -3.79 6.79
CA SER A 260 -10.01 -2.85 5.71
C SER A 260 -9.71 -3.57 4.38
N LEU A 261 -8.95 -4.67 4.40
CA LEU A 261 -8.70 -5.51 3.24
C LEU A 261 -10.00 -6.07 2.66
N LEU A 262 -10.86 -6.65 3.50
CA LEU A 262 -12.15 -7.19 3.08
C LEU A 262 -13.10 -6.11 2.56
N SER A 263 -13.09 -4.92 3.17
CA SER A 263 -13.92 -3.81 2.68
C SER A 263 -13.56 -3.36 1.26
N ARG A 264 -12.29 -3.49 0.86
CA ARG A 264 -11.77 -3.03 -0.44
C ARG A 264 -11.67 -4.13 -1.49
N PHE A 265 -11.41 -5.37 -1.06
CA PHE A 265 -11.14 -6.50 -1.95
C PHE A 265 -12.05 -7.71 -1.72
N GLY A 266 -13.04 -7.62 -0.83
CA GLY A 266 -13.96 -8.72 -0.51
C GLY A 266 -14.66 -9.29 -1.74
N GLY A 267 -15.22 -8.44 -2.60
CA GLY A 267 -15.87 -8.91 -3.84
C GLY A 267 -14.92 -9.67 -4.78
N MET A 268 -13.64 -9.28 -4.83
CA MET A 268 -12.63 -10.01 -5.62
C MET A 268 -12.35 -11.40 -5.02
N LEU A 269 -12.30 -11.51 -3.69
CA LEU A 269 -12.11 -12.79 -2.99
C LEU A 269 -13.35 -13.70 -3.13
N GLU A 270 -14.56 -13.15 -3.14
CA GLU A 270 -15.80 -13.91 -3.37
C GLU A 270 -15.87 -14.48 -4.79
N GLN A 271 -15.43 -13.72 -5.80
CA GLN A 271 -15.31 -14.19 -7.18
C GLN A 271 -14.28 -15.32 -7.33
N MET A 272 -13.30 -15.40 -6.42
CA MET A 272 -12.38 -16.55 -6.29
C MET A 272 -13.00 -17.75 -5.56
N LEU A 273 -14.30 -17.71 -5.26
CA LEU A 273 -15.08 -18.74 -4.56
C LEU A 273 -14.61 -19.03 -3.14
N LEU A 274 -14.08 -18.02 -2.45
CA LEU A 274 -13.65 -18.15 -1.05
C LEU A 274 -14.82 -17.90 -0.09
N VAL A 275 -14.94 -18.72 0.95
CA VAL A 275 -15.88 -18.48 2.05
C VAL A 275 -15.28 -17.41 2.95
N ILE A 276 -15.77 -16.18 2.82
CA ILE A 276 -15.32 -15.04 3.65
C ILE A 276 -16.17 -14.98 4.92
N ASP A 277 -15.52 -15.03 6.08
CA ASP A 277 -16.18 -14.84 7.38
C ASP A 277 -16.34 -13.34 7.66
N ILE A 278 -17.45 -12.75 7.21
CA ILE A 278 -17.80 -11.35 7.46
C ILE A 278 -18.86 -11.29 8.56
N SER A 279 -18.58 -10.53 9.62
CA SER A 279 -19.52 -10.29 10.73
C SER A 279 -20.88 -9.79 10.24
N GLU A 280 -21.96 -10.46 10.63
CA GLU A 280 -23.34 -10.21 10.17
C GLU A 280 -23.82 -8.77 10.34
N LYS A 281 -23.25 -8.00 11.28
CA LYS A 281 -23.59 -6.59 11.50
C LYS A 281 -23.20 -5.68 10.34
N LYS A 282 -22.24 -6.08 9.49
CA LYS A 282 -21.80 -5.33 8.30
C LYS A 282 -22.52 -5.76 7.01
N LYS A 283 -23.25 -6.89 7.00
CA LYS A 283 -24.09 -7.31 5.86
C LYS A 283 -25.22 -6.32 5.53
N LYS A 284 -25.65 -5.49 6.50
CA LYS A 284 -26.78 -4.56 6.37
C LYS A 284 -26.47 -3.20 5.73
N LYS A 285 -25.22 -2.90 5.35
CA LYS A 285 -24.92 -1.73 4.51
C LYS A 285 -24.94 -2.15 3.03
N ASN A 286 -26.11 -2.49 2.47
CA ASN A 286 -26.33 -2.75 1.02
C ASN A 286 -25.11 -3.29 0.24
N PHE A 287 -24.51 -4.39 0.72
CA PHE A 287 -23.35 -5.02 0.08
C PHE A 287 -23.76 -6.28 -0.72
N TYR A 288 -25.03 -6.70 -0.65
CA TYR A 288 -25.44 -8.07 -1.02
C TYR A 288 -26.86 -8.18 -1.61
N ASP A 289 -27.28 -7.28 -2.48
CA ASP A 289 -28.43 -7.57 -3.35
C ASP A 289 -28.03 -7.31 -4.80
N LEU A 290 -27.85 -8.41 -5.53
CA LEU A 290 -27.87 -8.48 -7.00
C LEU A 290 -29.31 -8.26 -7.50
#